data_AF-A0A523BTV5-F1
#
_entry.id   AF-A0A523BTV5-F1
#
_cell.length_a   1.000
_cell.length_b   1.000
_cell.length_c   1.000
_cell.angle_alpha   90.00
_cell.angle_beta   90.00
_cell.angle_gamma   90.00
#
_symmetry.space_group_name_H-M   'P 1'
#
loop_
_entity.id
_entity.type
_entity.pdbx_description
1 polymer ?
#
loop_
_entity_poly.entity_id
_entity_poly.type
_entity_poly.pdbx_seq_one_letter_code
_entity_poly.pdbx_strand_id
1 'polypeptide(L)'
;MEDPCRDIAPLEKQPKTEEQVRQDTVYLSISGMNCGNCANRVRNSLLTTYGVTSVIVSHVDGLAEVRYNPGLVPAEALIGSVRAAGGDGVHNYDAVIMRQDS
;
A
#
# COMPACT_ATOMS: atom_id res chain seq x y z
N MET A 1 2.98 -23.30 21.19
CA MET A 1 3.79 -22.45 20.31
C MET A 1 2.81 -21.64 19.49
N GLU A 2 2.45 -20.47 19.98
CA GLU A 2 1.59 -19.55 19.21
C GLU A 2 2.53 -18.80 18.26
N ASP A 3 2.40 -19.10 16.96
CA ASP A 3 3.12 -18.43 15.90
C ASP A 3 2.81 -16.92 15.97
N PRO A 4 3.78 -16.03 16.27
CA PRO A 4 3.53 -14.61 16.52
C PRO A 4 3.15 -13.81 15.25
N CYS A 5 3.03 -14.49 14.10
CA CYS A 5 2.62 -13.92 12.82
C CYS A 5 1.10 -13.98 12.59
N ARG A 6 0.27 -13.74 13.62
CA ARG A 6 -1.21 -13.79 13.51
C ARG A 6 -1.73 -12.87 12.39
N ASP A 7 -2.24 -13.50 11.33
CA ASP A 7 -3.21 -13.06 10.32
C ASP A 7 -3.46 -11.54 10.20
N ILE A 8 -2.67 -10.86 9.37
CA ILE A 8 -3.10 -9.59 8.80
C ILE A 8 -4.05 -9.91 7.64
N ALA A 9 -5.34 -10.04 7.97
CA ALA A 9 -6.38 -10.29 6.98
C ALA A 9 -6.43 -9.15 5.92
N PRO A 10 -6.68 -9.49 4.65
CA PRO A 10 -6.97 -8.51 3.62
C PRO A 10 -8.15 -7.62 4.00
N LEU A 11 -7.88 -6.35 4.33
CA LEU A 11 -8.94 -5.36 4.51
C LEU A 11 -9.70 -5.22 3.17
N GLU A 12 -10.98 -5.56 3.18
CA GLU A 12 -11.91 -5.26 2.08
C GLU A 12 -12.56 -3.90 2.39
N LYS A 13 -12.03 -2.84 1.80
CA LYS A 13 -12.67 -1.52 1.86
C LYS A 13 -13.72 -1.46 0.76
N GLN A 14 -14.96 -1.12 1.11
CA GLN A 14 -15.96 -0.73 0.12
C GLN A 14 -15.60 0.68 -0.36
N PRO A 15 -15.10 0.85 -1.59
CA PRO A 15 -14.74 2.18 -2.08
C PRO A 15 -16.00 3.02 -2.24
N LYS A 16 -15.93 4.27 -1.80
CA LYS A 16 -17.01 5.23 -1.99
C LYS A 16 -17.02 5.72 -3.44
N THR A 17 -18.19 6.06 -3.95
CA THR A 17 -18.38 6.51 -5.34
C THR A 17 -17.47 7.69 -5.70
N GLU A 18 -17.19 8.61 -4.77
CA GLU A 18 -16.26 9.74 -4.94
C GLU A 18 -14.80 9.32 -5.18
N GLU A 19 -14.36 8.22 -4.55
CA GLU A 19 -13.03 7.63 -4.77
C GLU A 19 -12.95 6.87 -6.12
N GLN A 20 -14.10 6.48 -6.70
CA GLN A 20 -14.18 5.76 -7.98
C GLN A 20 -14.34 6.63 -9.23
N VAL A 21 -14.60 7.94 -9.10
CA VAL A 21 -14.86 8.83 -10.26
C VAL A 21 -13.63 8.93 -11.16
N ARG A 22 -12.44 9.02 -10.58
CA ARG A 22 -11.15 9.02 -11.27
C ARG A 22 -10.25 8.03 -10.57
N GLN A 23 -9.87 6.96 -11.26
CA GLN A 23 -8.97 5.96 -10.72
C GLN A 23 -7.75 5.88 -11.61
N ASP A 24 -6.60 5.95 -10.98
CA ASP A 24 -5.29 5.84 -11.58
C ASP A 24 -4.56 4.68 -10.89
N THR A 25 -3.70 4.00 -11.63
CA THR A 25 -2.97 2.86 -11.12
C THR A 25 -1.49 3.19 -11.11
N VAL A 26 -0.91 3.22 -9.92
CA VAL A 26 0.53 3.40 -9.74
C VAL A 26 1.17 2.11 -9.26
N TYR A 27 2.32 1.80 -9.85
CA TYR A 27 3.18 0.73 -9.42
C TYR A 27 4.34 1.32 -8.64
N LEU A 28 4.37 0.97 -7.35
CA LEU A 28 5.43 1.31 -6.43
C LEU A 28 6.35 0.10 -6.29
N SER A 29 7.66 0.30 -6.32
CA SER A 29 8.61 -0.71 -5.86
C SER A 29 8.95 -0.44 -4.41
N ILE A 30 8.74 -1.43 -3.55
CA ILE A 30 8.94 -1.32 -2.12
C ILE A 30 10.17 -2.11 -1.71
N SER A 31 11.08 -1.45 -1.00
CA SER A 31 12.26 -2.06 -0.39
C SER A 31 12.07 -2.23 1.11
N GLY A 32 12.63 -3.29 1.69
CA GLY A 32 12.56 -3.60 3.12
C GLY A 32 11.46 -4.58 3.54
N MET A 33 10.65 -5.09 2.60
CA MET A 33 9.68 -6.15 2.89
C MET A 33 10.37 -7.51 2.90
N ASN A 34 10.70 -8.02 4.08
CA ASN A 34 11.35 -9.33 4.23
C ASN A 34 10.35 -10.49 4.42
N CYS A 35 9.06 -10.19 4.54
CA CYS A 35 8.03 -11.16 4.92
C CYS A 35 6.66 -10.82 4.30
N GLY A 36 5.81 -11.84 4.06
CA GLY A 36 4.44 -11.63 3.58
C GLY A 36 3.59 -10.78 4.52
N ASN A 37 3.84 -10.86 5.84
CA ASN A 37 3.19 -10.01 6.83
C ASN A 37 3.57 -8.52 6.69
N CYS A 38 4.82 -8.26 6.31
CA CYS A 38 5.35 -6.93 6.08
C CYS A 38 4.61 -6.28 4.89
N ALA A 39 4.39 -7.05 3.82
CA ALA A 39 3.59 -6.62 2.68
C ALA A 39 2.12 -6.35 3.04
N ASN A 40 1.49 -7.21 3.84
CA ASN A 40 0.12 -6.98 4.30
C ASN A 40 -0.02 -5.71 5.16
N ARG A 41 0.97 -5.42 6.00
CA ARG A 41 1.01 -4.20 6.81
C ARG A 41 1.07 -2.95 5.92
N VAL A 42 1.94 -2.94 4.91
CA VAL A 42 2.01 -1.83 3.96
C VAL A 42 0.70 -1.69 3.17
N ARG A 43 0.16 -2.81 2.68
CA ARG A 43 -1.11 -2.85 1.96
C ARG A 43 -2.24 -2.21 2.76
N ASN A 44 -2.36 -2.57 4.05
CA ASN A 44 -3.39 -2.01 4.93
C ASN A 44 -3.21 -0.50 5.14
N SER A 45 -1.98 -0.04 5.37
CA SER A 45 -1.69 1.40 5.54
C SER A 45 -2.07 2.22 4.30
N LEU A 46 -1.73 1.71 3.11
CA LEU A 46 -2.13 2.31 1.84
C LEU A 46 -3.65 2.31 1.68
N LEU A 47 -4.33 1.20 1.99
CA LEU A 47 -5.79 1.10 1.84
C LEU A 47 -6.54 2.02 2.82
N THR A 48 -5.99 2.27 4.01
CA THR A 48 -6.52 3.27 4.95
C THR A 48 -6.34 4.72 4.48
N THR A 49 -5.51 4.97 3.47
CA THR A 49 -5.34 6.32 2.92
C THR A 49 -6.62 6.74 2.18
N TYR A 50 -7.11 7.95 2.48
CA TYR A 50 -8.27 8.52 1.80
C TYR A 50 -7.94 8.82 0.34
N GLY A 51 -8.75 8.35 -0.60
CA GLY A 51 -8.42 8.41 -2.03
C GLY A 51 -8.00 7.06 -2.60
N VAL A 52 -7.63 6.08 -1.77
CA VAL A 52 -7.23 4.74 -2.21
C VAL A 52 -8.44 3.82 -2.26
N THR A 53 -8.64 3.24 -3.44
CA THR A 53 -9.74 2.31 -3.72
C THR A 53 -9.30 0.85 -3.56
N SER A 54 -8.12 0.50 -4.06
CA SER A 54 -7.61 -0.87 -4.01
C SER A 54 -6.09 -0.88 -3.91
N VAL A 55 -5.54 -1.89 -3.25
CA VAL A 55 -4.09 -2.06 -3.06
C VAL A 55 -3.75 -3.54 -3.18
N ILE A 56 -2.78 -3.84 -4.04
CA ILE A 56 -2.23 -5.17 -4.24
C ILE A 56 -0.73 -5.06 -3.99
N VAL A 57 -0.19 -5.88 -3.10
CA VAL A 57 1.25 -5.89 -2.79
C VAL A 57 1.79 -7.29 -2.99
N SER A 58 2.85 -7.39 -3.79
CA SER A 58 3.60 -8.61 -4.08
C SER A 58 4.94 -8.56 -3.37
N HIS A 59 5.06 -9.25 -2.23
CA HIS A 59 6.33 -9.37 -1.51
C HIS A 59 7.37 -10.18 -2.28
N VAL A 60 6.93 -11.06 -3.18
CA VAL A 60 7.80 -11.91 -4.02
C VAL A 60 8.55 -11.05 -5.04
N ASP A 61 7.83 -10.14 -5.71
CA ASP A 61 8.40 -9.24 -6.72
C ASP A 61 8.92 -7.91 -6.13
N GLY A 62 8.59 -7.59 -4.88
CA GLY A 62 8.90 -6.28 -4.28
C GLY A 62 8.11 -5.13 -4.93
N LEU A 63 6.91 -5.43 -5.44
CA LEU A 63 6.05 -4.49 -6.16
C LEU A 63 4.73 -4.30 -5.43
N ALA A 64 4.19 -3.08 -5.48
CA ALA A 64 2.88 -2.72 -4.99
C ALA A 64 2.11 -1.96 -6.06
N GLU A 65 0.97 -2.50 -6.45
CA GLU A 65 0.00 -1.85 -7.31
C GLU A 65 -1.05 -1.16 -6.43
N VAL A 66 -1.20 0.15 -6.61
CA VAL A 66 -2.13 0.97 -5.85
C VAL A 66 -3.09 1.64 -6.81
N ARG A 67 -4.39 1.37 -6.63
CA ARG A 67 -5.47 2.06 -7.35
C ARG A 67 -6.00 3.19 -6.47
N TYR A 68 -5.75 4.42 -6.89
CA TYR A 68 -6.06 5.61 -6.13
C TYR A 68 -6.68 6.69 -7.02
N ASN A 69 -7.29 7.69 -6.42
CA ASN A 69 -7.82 8.84 -7.14
C ASN A 69 -6.78 9.98 -7.12
N PRO A 70 -6.13 10.32 -8.25
CA PRO A 70 -5.13 11.38 -8.32
C PRO A 70 -5.73 12.77 -8.06
N GLY A 71 -7.06 12.91 -8.10
CA GLY A 71 -7.77 14.13 -7.68
C GLY A 71 -7.94 14.26 -6.16
N LEU A 72 -7.76 13.19 -5.39
CA LEU A 72 -7.86 13.19 -3.92
C LEU A 72 -6.51 13.05 -3.23
N VAL A 73 -5.63 12.21 -3.76
CA VAL A 73 -4.31 11.93 -3.18
C VAL A 73 -3.27 11.81 -4.30
N PRO A 74 -2.10 12.45 -4.21
CA PRO A 74 -1.03 12.27 -5.20
C PRO A 74 -0.24 10.98 -4.94
N ALA A 75 0.37 10.41 -5.99
CA ALA A 75 1.21 9.22 -5.88
C ALA A 75 2.34 9.37 -4.83
N GLU A 76 2.90 10.57 -4.70
CA GLU A 76 3.97 10.87 -3.74
C GLU A 76 3.52 10.70 -2.29
N ALA A 77 2.25 11.00 -1.98
CA ALA A 77 1.71 10.81 -0.63
C ALA A 77 1.62 9.32 -0.26
N LEU A 78 1.43 8.43 -1.25
CA LEU A 78 1.41 6.99 -1.04
C LEU A 78 2.78 6.49 -0.55
N ILE A 79 3.88 7.05 -1.07
CA ILE A 79 5.24 6.74 -0.59
C ILE A 79 5.37 7.07 0.91
N GLY A 80 4.83 8.22 1.31
CA GLY A 80 4.76 8.62 2.71
C GLY A 80 3.99 7.61 3.57
N SER A 81 2.84 7.13 3.10
CA SER A 81 2.07 6.09 3.78
C SER A 81 2.86 4.77 3.91
N VAL A 82 3.60 4.35 2.88
CA VAL A 82 4.46 3.15 2.97
C VAL A 82 5.55 3.31 4.03
N ARG A 83 6.25 4.44 4.04
CA ARG A 83 7.27 4.74 5.06
C ARG A 83 6.67 4.75 6.47
N ALA A 84 5.50 5.36 6.62
CA ALA A 84 4.79 5.40 7.90
C ALA A 84 4.38 4.00 8.38
N ALA A 85 4.03 3.08 7.46
CA ALA A 85 3.73 1.69 7.81
C ALA A 85 4.93 0.95 8.44
N GLY A 86 6.14 1.35 8.07
CA GLY A 86 7.41 0.83 8.61
C GLY A 86 7.92 1.60 9.82
N GLY A 87 7.39 2.77 10.13
CA GLY A 87 7.86 3.64 11.22
C GLY A 87 7.58 3.15 12.65
N ASP A 88 7.53 1.83 12.88
CA ASP A 88 7.35 1.23 14.21
C ASP A 88 8.66 1.18 15.04
N GLY A 89 9.75 1.73 14.50
CA GLY A 89 11.08 1.77 15.13
C GLY A 89 11.88 0.48 14.97
N VAL A 90 11.30 -0.56 14.39
CA VAL A 90 11.94 -1.86 14.14
C VAL A 90 12.13 -2.10 12.65
N HIS A 91 11.17 -1.67 11.84
CA HIS A 91 11.21 -1.81 10.38
C HIS A 91 11.54 -0.46 9.73
N ASN A 92 12.04 -0.51 8.49
CA ASN A 92 12.19 0.68 7.67
C ASN A 92 11.85 0.29 6.24
N TYR A 93 10.74 0.83 5.73
CA TYR A 93 10.28 0.57 4.37
C TYR A 93 10.53 1.79 3.52
N ASP A 94 10.98 1.58 2.29
CA ASP A 94 11.07 2.65 1.31
C ASP A 94 10.28 2.27 0.06
N ALA A 95 9.78 3.27 -0.66
CA ALA A 95 8.98 3.05 -1.85
C ALA A 95 9.32 4.07 -2.93
N VAL A 96 9.40 3.60 -4.17
CA VAL A 96 9.65 4.45 -5.34
C VAL A 96 8.60 4.19 -6.40
N ILE A 97 8.14 5.24 -7.07
CA ILE A 97 7.21 5.13 -8.20
C ILE A 97 7.97 4.56 -9.40
N MET A 98 7.53 3.39 -9.88
CA MET A 98 8.09 2.78 -11.08
C MET A 98 7.35 3.20 -12.34
N ARG A 99 6.01 3.15 -12.30
CA ARG A 99 5.16 3.62 -13.39
C ARG A 99 3.81 4.05 -12.86
N GLN A 100 3.19 4.98 -13.57
CA GLN A 100 1.83 5.43 -13.32
C GLN A 100 1.07 5.41 -14.64
N ASP A 101 -0.07 4.70 -14.68
CA ASP A 101 -0.97 4.65 -15.83
C ASP A 101 -2.07 5.72 -15.62
N SER A 102 -1.90 6.86 -16.30
CA SER A 102 -2.76 8.05 -16.23
C SER A 102 -3.64 8.25 -17.46
#